data_AF-A0A060CS22-F1
#
_entry.id   AF-A0A060CS22-F1
#
_cell.length_a   1.000
_cell.length_b   1.000
_cell.length_c   1.000
_cell.angle_alpha   90.00
_cell.angle_beta   90.00
_cell.angle_gamma   90.00
#
_symmetry.space_group_name_H-M   'P 1'
#
loop_
_entity.id
_entity.type
_entity.pdbx_description
1 polymer ?
#
loop_
_entity_poly.entity_id
_entity_poly.type
_entity_poly.pdbx_seq_one_letter_code
_entity_poly.pdbx_strand_id
1 'polypeptide(L)'
;THVDGTLEYEIHNLYGYLQERTIYNALLEINPDKRPFIIGRSTFAGSGKYMGHWGGDNTADYYMMYFSIPQAFSMGLSGIPYFGVDVCGFNGNSDMELCSRWMQLGSFFPFYRNHNVLVLFSSNLMLESVMDA
;
A
#
# COMPACT_ATOMS: atom_id res chain seq x y z
N THR A 1 -27.28 -6.27 -7.60
CA THR A 1 -27.47 -7.52 -6.84
C THR A 1 -26.32 -8.44 -7.18
N HIS A 2 -25.75 -9.10 -6.18
CA HIS A 2 -24.69 -10.10 -6.36
C HIS A 2 -25.29 -11.45 -6.76
N VAL A 3 -24.42 -12.46 -6.96
CA VAL A 3 -24.78 -13.77 -7.52
C VAL A 3 -25.85 -14.53 -6.73
N ASP A 4 -25.93 -14.30 -5.42
CA ASP A 4 -26.89 -14.92 -4.49
C ASP A 4 -28.13 -14.05 -4.22
N GLY A 5 -28.25 -12.91 -4.92
CA GLY A 5 -29.35 -11.97 -4.75
C GLY A 5 -29.11 -10.90 -3.67
N THR A 6 -28.01 -10.98 -2.91
CA THR A 6 -27.63 -9.95 -1.92
C THR A 6 -27.45 -8.59 -2.59
N LEU A 7 -27.83 -7.51 -1.88
CA LEU A 7 -27.70 -6.15 -2.40
C LEU A 7 -26.28 -5.62 -2.22
N GLU A 8 -25.81 -4.80 -3.17
CA GLU A 8 -24.52 -4.10 -3.07
C GLU A 8 -24.41 -3.32 -1.76
N TYR A 9 -25.51 -2.69 -1.34
CA TYR A 9 -25.59 -1.95 -0.08
C TYR A 9 -25.15 -2.77 1.14
N GLU A 10 -25.40 -4.08 1.15
CA GLU A 10 -25.09 -4.95 2.28
C GLU A 10 -23.63 -5.42 2.28
N ILE A 11 -22.98 -5.49 1.11
CA ILE A 11 -21.65 -6.11 0.98
C ILE A 11 -20.60 -5.25 0.29
N HIS A 12 -20.90 -3.98 -0.03
CA HIS A 12 -19.99 -3.06 -0.70
C HIS A 12 -18.56 -3.08 -0.10
N ASN A 13 -18.49 -2.92 1.22
CA ASN A 13 -17.22 -2.88 1.94
C ASN A 13 -16.49 -4.24 1.99
N LEU A 14 -17.15 -5.35 1.65
CA LEU A 14 -16.55 -6.68 1.60
C LEU A 14 -15.92 -6.99 0.24
N TYR A 15 -16.15 -6.18 -0.80
CA TYR A 15 -15.71 -6.51 -2.15
C TYR A 15 -14.20 -6.75 -2.24
N GLY A 16 -13.38 -5.80 -1.74
CA GLY A 16 -11.91 -5.93 -1.72
C GLY A 16 -11.44 -7.15 -0.92
N TYR A 17 -12.01 -7.36 0.26
CA TYR A 17 -11.72 -8.52 1.11
C TYR A 17 -12.01 -9.86 0.40
N LEU A 18 -13.18 -9.97 -0.25
CA LEU A 18 -13.58 -11.19 -0.96
C LEU A 18 -12.69 -11.44 -2.17
N GLN A 19 -12.31 -10.39 -2.89
CA GLN A 19 -11.38 -10.45 -4.01
C GLN A 19 -10.00 -10.95 -3.56
N GLU A 20 -9.41 -10.33 -2.54
CA GLU A 20 -8.07 -10.66 -2.03
C GLU A 20 -8.00 -12.08 -1.47
N ARG A 21 -9.02 -12.52 -0.72
CA ARG A 21 -9.14 -13.90 -0.24
C ARG A 21 -9.17 -14.90 -1.40
N THR A 22 -9.88 -14.57 -2.47
CA THR A 22 -9.98 -15.43 -3.65
C THR A 22 -8.64 -15.52 -4.38
N ILE A 23 -7.95 -14.38 -4.58
CA ILE A 23 -6.61 -14.35 -5.18
C ILE A 23 -5.61 -15.14 -4.33
N TYR A 24 -5.65 -14.99 -3.01
CA TYR A 24 -4.78 -15.73 -2.10
C TYR A 24 -4.91 -17.24 -2.26
N ASN A 25 -6.15 -17.75 -2.27
CA ASN A 25 -6.41 -19.17 -2.48
C ASN A 25 -5.99 -19.63 -3.89
N ALA A 26 -6.27 -18.84 -4.93
CA ALA A 26 -5.86 -19.16 -6.29
C ALA A 26 -4.33 -19.24 -6.43
N LEU A 27 -3.59 -18.35 -5.77
CA LEU A 27 -2.12 -18.40 -5.75
C LEU A 27 -1.58 -19.65 -5.05
N LEU A 28 -2.26 -20.11 -3.97
CA LEU A 28 -1.93 -21.38 -3.33
C LEU A 28 -2.27 -22.60 -4.20
N GLU A 29 -3.33 -22.54 -5.01
CA GLU A 29 -3.64 -23.62 -5.97
C GLU A 29 -2.58 -23.69 -7.08
N ILE A 30 -2.12 -22.55 -7.58
CA ILE A 30 -1.09 -22.46 -8.62
C ILE A 30 0.28 -22.86 -8.07
N ASN A 31 0.61 -22.48 -6.83
CA ASN A 31 1.91 -22.76 -6.21
C ASN A 31 1.77 -23.08 -4.71
N PRO A 32 1.39 -24.31 -4.36
CA PRO A 32 1.06 -24.70 -2.98
C PRO A 32 2.19 -24.51 -1.97
N ASP A 33 3.44 -24.61 -2.44
CA ASP A 33 4.63 -24.55 -1.59
C ASP A 33 5.17 -23.12 -1.41
N LYS A 34 4.55 -22.11 -2.05
CA LYS A 34 4.96 -20.71 -1.93
C LYS A 34 3.89 -19.87 -1.24
N ARG A 35 4.33 -19.13 -0.22
CA ARG A 35 3.50 -18.12 0.43
C ARG A 35 3.10 -17.04 -0.58
N PRO A 36 1.79 -16.77 -0.77
CA PRO A 36 1.33 -15.68 -1.62
C PRO A 36 1.78 -14.31 -1.09
N PHE A 37 2.05 -13.39 -2.01
CA PHE A 37 2.32 -11.99 -1.72
C PHE A 37 1.32 -11.13 -2.48
N ILE A 38 0.49 -10.39 -1.76
CA ILE A 38 -0.57 -9.56 -2.32
C ILE A 38 -0.55 -8.21 -1.62
N ILE A 39 -0.65 -7.14 -2.39
CA ILE A 39 -0.86 -5.78 -1.91
C ILE A 39 -2.18 -5.27 -2.48
N GLY A 40 -3.15 -5.01 -1.59
CA GLY A 40 -4.50 -4.63 -1.95
C GLY A 40 -4.87 -3.21 -1.51
N ARG A 41 -5.80 -2.59 -2.24
CA ARG A 41 -6.22 -1.19 -2.01
C ARG A 41 -7.51 -1.07 -1.20
N SER A 42 -8.45 -2.00 -1.35
CA SER A 42 -9.71 -1.97 -0.63
C SER A 42 -9.68 -3.05 0.43
N THR A 43 -9.95 -2.70 1.68
CA THR A 43 -9.80 -3.64 2.79
C THR A 43 -11.02 -3.62 3.70
N PHE A 44 -11.31 -4.76 4.32
CA PHE A 44 -12.23 -4.88 5.44
C PHE A 44 -11.57 -5.58 6.63
N ALA A 45 -12.25 -5.64 7.78
CA ALA A 45 -11.78 -6.38 8.94
C ALA A 45 -11.44 -7.84 8.56
N GLY A 46 -10.23 -8.28 8.89
CA GLY A 46 -9.71 -9.61 8.56
C GLY A 46 -8.86 -9.70 7.28
N SER A 47 -8.75 -8.62 6.48
CA SER A 47 -7.96 -8.63 5.24
C SER A 47 -6.47 -8.91 5.45
N GLY A 48 -5.92 -8.50 6.60
CA GLY A 48 -4.51 -8.75 6.96
C GLY A 48 -4.11 -10.22 7.07
N LYS A 49 -5.07 -11.15 7.04
CA LYS A 49 -4.80 -12.59 6.91
C LYS A 49 -4.35 -12.98 5.49
N TYR A 50 -4.77 -12.24 4.47
CA TYR A 50 -4.60 -12.62 3.07
C TYR A 50 -3.67 -11.68 2.30
N MET A 51 -3.50 -10.42 2.74
CA MET A 51 -2.76 -9.42 1.99
C MET A 51 -2.21 -8.30 2.87
N GLY A 52 -1.26 -7.53 2.33
CA GLY A 52 -0.84 -6.25 2.88
C GLY A 52 -1.51 -5.07 2.19
N HIS A 53 -1.44 -3.90 2.78
CA HIS A 53 -2.12 -2.70 2.30
C HIS A 53 -1.14 -1.57 2.02
N TRP A 54 -1.48 -0.66 1.10
CA TRP A 54 -0.78 0.62 0.99
C TRP A 54 -1.73 1.79 1.16
N GLY A 55 -1.21 2.92 1.63
CA GLY A 55 -2.00 4.11 1.99
C GLY A 55 -2.76 4.80 0.86
N GLY A 56 -2.77 4.25 -0.35
CA GLY A 56 -3.47 4.79 -1.51
C GLY A 56 -2.72 5.95 -2.16
N ASP A 57 -3.48 6.76 -2.91
CA ASP A 57 -3.00 7.80 -3.80
C ASP A 57 -2.65 9.09 -3.00
N ASN A 58 -1.55 9.05 -2.24
CA ASN A 58 -1.05 10.20 -1.47
C ASN A 58 -0.41 11.28 -2.37
N THR A 59 -0.07 12.44 -1.79
CA THR A 59 0.57 13.57 -2.49
C THR A 59 2.01 13.75 -2.05
N ALA A 60 2.87 14.21 -2.95
CA ALA A 60 4.26 14.57 -2.69
C ALA A 60 4.37 15.88 -1.90
N ASP A 61 3.99 15.84 -0.61
CA ASP A 61 4.18 16.94 0.32
C ASP A 61 4.52 16.43 1.75
N TYR A 62 5.05 17.34 2.58
CA TYR A 62 5.43 17.02 3.96
C TYR A 62 4.24 16.61 4.85
N TYR A 63 3.02 17.05 4.53
CA TYR A 63 1.83 16.70 5.31
C TYR A 63 1.49 15.21 5.12
N MET A 64 1.49 14.73 3.88
CA MET A 64 1.25 13.33 3.56
C MET A 64 2.37 12.43 4.06
N MET A 65 3.63 12.89 4.04
CA MET A 65 4.73 12.21 4.71
C MET A 65 4.45 12.06 6.22
N TYR A 66 4.05 13.13 6.90
CA TYR A 66 3.74 13.09 8.33
C TYR A 66 2.54 12.17 8.64
N PHE A 67 1.44 12.28 7.88
CA PHE A 67 0.22 11.48 8.12
C PHE A 67 0.37 9.99 7.79
N SER A 68 1.40 9.60 7.04
CA SER A 68 1.72 8.19 6.81
C SER A 68 2.04 7.42 8.10
N ILE A 69 2.57 8.10 9.13
CA ILE A 69 2.92 7.52 10.43
C ILE A 69 1.66 7.07 11.21
N PRO A 70 0.69 7.94 11.55
CA PRO A 70 -0.53 7.53 12.24
C PRO A 70 -1.37 6.57 11.39
N GLN A 71 -1.33 6.66 10.05
CA GLN A 71 -1.99 5.69 9.19
C GLN A 71 -1.39 4.30 9.38
N ALA A 72 -0.06 4.16 9.42
CA ALA A 72 0.59 2.88 9.67
C ALA A 72 0.20 2.25 11.01
N PHE A 73 0.17 3.05 12.08
CA PHE A 73 -0.29 2.55 13.38
C PHE A 73 -1.78 2.15 13.36
N SER A 74 -2.63 2.92 12.70
CA SER A 74 -4.06 2.61 12.58
C SER A 74 -4.29 1.29 11.85
N MET A 75 -3.53 1.02 10.77
CA MET A 75 -3.61 -0.25 10.04
C MET A 75 -3.07 -1.41 10.87
N GLY A 76 -1.98 -1.21 11.60
CA GLY A 76 -1.43 -2.19 12.54
C GLY A 76 -2.44 -2.59 13.62
N LEU A 77 -3.09 -1.62 14.26
CA LEU A 77 -4.16 -1.85 15.25
C LEU A 77 -5.40 -2.52 14.63
N SER A 78 -5.68 -2.26 13.35
CA SER A 78 -6.77 -2.88 12.61
C SER A 78 -6.44 -4.30 12.10
N GLY A 79 -5.28 -4.85 12.49
CA GLY A 79 -4.88 -6.21 12.13
C GLY A 79 -4.31 -6.34 10.72
N ILE A 80 -3.83 -5.25 10.11
CA ILE A 80 -3.16 -5.25 8.79
C ILE A 80 -1.75 -4.66 8.97
N PRO A 81 -0.82 -5.41 9.61
CA PRO A 81 0.50 -4.89 9.97
C PRO A 81 1.45 -4.78 8.77
N TYR A 82 1.21 -5.52 7.68
CA TYR A 82 2.01 -5.40 6.46
C TYR A 82 1.51 -4.19 5.64
N PHE A 83 1.89 -3.00 6.09
CA PHE A 83 1.43 -1.72 5.56
C PHE A 83 2.59 -0.79 5.19
N GLY A 84 2.34 0.10 4.22
CA GLY A 84 3.21 1.22 3.87
C GLY A 84 2.49 2.27 3.03
N VAL A 85 3.20 3.30 2.59
CA VAL A 85 2.67 4.31 1.67
C VAL A 85 3.58 4.44 0.46
N ASP A 86 3.12 5.19 -0.54
CA ASP A 86 3.96 5.58 -1.66
C ASP A 86 4.98 6.62 -1.22
N VAL A 87 6.22 6.15 -1.04
CA VAL A 87 7.35 6.95 -0.62
C VAL A 87 7.69 7.96 -1.72
N CYS A 88 7.99 9.19 -1.30
CA CYS A 88 8.12 10.39 -2.15
C CYS A 88 6.79 10.95 -2.69
N GLY A 89 5.66 10.25 -2.46
CA GLY A 89 4.31 10.68 -2.84
C GLY A 89 3.90 10.21 -4.24
N PHE A 90 2.65 9.78 -4.37
CA PHE A 90 2.08 9.27 -5.61
C PHE A 90 1.72 10.39 -6.59
N ASN A 91 1.03 11.43 -6.10
CA ASN A 91 0.59 12.60 -6.86
C ASN A 91 1.56 13.78 -6.69
N GLY A 92 1.90 14.45 -7.79
CA GLY A 92 2.77 15.64 -7.78
C GLY A 92 4.27 15.32 -7.71
N ASN A 93 5.11 16.27 -8.10
CA ASN A 93 6.55 16.08 -8.10
C ASN A 93 7.14 16.27 -6.70
N SER A 94 7.83 15.25 -6.19
CA SER A 94 8.70 15.38 -5.02
C SER A 94 9.97 16.12 -5.41
N ASP A 95 10.54 16.88 -4.47
CA ASP A 95 11.91 17.38 -4.59
C ASP A 95 12.91 16.44 -3.89
N MET A 96 14.21 16.75 -3.98
CA MET A 96 15.27 15.93 -3.41
C MET A 96 15.18 15.82 -1.90
N GLU A 97 14.87 16.92 -1.23
CA GLU A 97 14.86 16.96 0.22
C GLU A 97 13.69 16.12 0.74
N LEU A 98 12.48 16.37 0.24
CA LEU A 98 11.27 15.64 0.61
C LEU A 98 11.42 14.15 0.33
N CYS A 99 11.89 13.77 -0.87
CA CYS A 99 12.03 12.36 -1.22
C CYS A 99 13.10 11.66 -0.37
N SER A 100 14.23 12.33 -0.09
CA SER A 100 15.28 11.78 0.80
C SER A 100 14.75 11.56 2.22
N ARG A 101 14.02 12.53 2.77
CA ARG A 101 13.39 12.42 4.10
C ARG A 101 12.33 11.32 4.13
N TRP A 102 11.55 11.21 3.08
CA TRP A 102 10.52 10.18 3.00
C TRP A 102 11.12 8.79 2.81
N MET A 103 12.24 8.64 2.09
CA MET A 103 12.96 7.36 2.02
C MET A 103 13.53 6.95 3.39
N GLN A 104 14.10 7.89 4.14
CA GLN A 104 14.54 7.66 5.52
C GLN A 104 13.38 7.15 6.39
N LEU A 105 12.24 7.85 6.39
CA LEU A 105 11.05 7.42 7.12
C LEU A 105 10.49 6.09 6.59
N GLY A 106 10.38 5.97 5.27
CA GLY A 106 9.75 4.85 4.57
C GLY A 106 10.47 3.53 4.79
N SER A 107 11.79 3.58 5.01
CA SER A 107 12.59 2.40 5.35
C SER A 107 12.13 1.68 6.62
N PHE A 108 11.33 2.34 7.47
CA PHE A 108 10.74 1.76 8.69
C PHE A 108 9.33 1.19 8.49
N PHE A 109 8.71 1.36 7.31
CA PHE A 109 7.41 0.73 7.03
C PHE A 109 7.58 -0.76 6.73
N PRO A 110 6.70 -1.64 7.28
CA PRO A 110 6.71 -3.06 6.96
C PRO A 110 6.62 -3.36 5.46
N PHE A 111 5.87 -2.54 4.71
CA PHE A 111 5.89 -2.53 3.25
C PHE A 111 6.55 -1.25 2.74
N TYR A 112 7.67 -1.37 2.04
CA TYR A 112 8.38 -0.23 1.45
C TYR A 112 8.22 -0.24 -0.07
N ARG A 113 7.69 0.86 -0.62
CA ARG A 113 7.54 1.07 -2.06
C ARG A 113 7.74 2.54 -2.42
N ASN A 114 8.55 2.80 -3.45
CA ASN A 114 8.60 4.09 -4.14
C ASN A 114 7.72 3.98 -5.40
N HIS A 115 6.67 4.81 -5.50
CA HIS A 115 5.70 4.75 -6.59
C HIS A 115 5.08 6.13 -6.83
N ASN A 116 4.86 6.47 -8.10
CA ASN A 116 4.25 7.72 -8.54
C ASN A 116 3.45 7.55 -9.83
N VAL A 117 2.69 8.57 -10.22
CA VAL A 117 2.02 8.60 -11.53
C VAL A 117 3.01 8.76 -12.69
N LEU A 118 2.69 8.17 -13.85
CA LEU A 118 3.54 7.94 -15.03
C LEU A 118 4.27 9.16 -15.64
N VAL A 119 4.00 10.39 -15.22
CA VAL A 119 4.47 11.63 -15.88
C VAL A 119 5.38 12.48 -14.98
N LEU A 120 5.72 11.98 -13.80
CA LEU A 120 6.53 12.72 -12.83
C LEU A 120 7.98 12.24 -12.87
N PHE A 121 8.92 13.13 -12.55
CA PHE A 121 10.35 12.80 -12.58
C PHE A 121 10.60 11.49 -11.86
N SER A 122 11.24 10.54 -12.55
CA SER A 122 11.57 9.25 -11.96
C SER A 122 12.46 9.50 -10.75
N SER A 123 11.96 9.14 -9.58
CA SER A 123 12.70 9.09 -8.32
C SER A 123 14.00 8.26 -8.42
N ASN A 124 14.17 7.47 -9.48
CA ASN A 124 15.41 6.73 -9.74
C ASN A 124 16.60 7.63 -10.12
N LEU A 125 16.38 8.82 -10.69
CA LEU A 125 17.46 9.79 -10.97
C LEU A 125 17.92 10.53 -9.70
N MET A 126 17.17 10.43 -8.60
CA MET A 126 17.47 11.06 -7.31
C MET A 126 18.27 10.14 -6.37
N LEU A 127 18.54 8.90 -6.80
CA LEU A 127 19.17 7.86 -5.97
C LEU A 127 20.65 8.15 -5.68
N GLU A 128 21.38 8.86 -6.54
CA GLU A 128 22.82 9.08 -6.35
C GLU A 128 23.11 9.82 -5.02
N SER A 129 22.38 10.88 -4.68
CA SER A 129 22.58 11.60 -3.41
C SER A 129 22.09 10.85 -2.17
N VAL A 130 21.17 9.89 -2.32
CA VAL A 130 20.59 9.11 -1.21
C VAL A 130 21.40 7.85 -0.93
N MET A 131 22.04 7.27 -1.94
CA MET A 131 22.89 6.09 -1.82
C MET A 131 24.32 6.41 -1.39
N ASP A 132 24.80 7.63 -1.61
CA ASP A 132 26.17 8.06 -1.32
C ASP A 132 26.36 8.70 0.09
N ALA A 133 25.33 8.68 0.94
CA ALA A 133 25.38 9.16 2.34
C ALA A 133 25.42 8.00 3.33
#